data_AF-A0A9Y2KYL3-F1
#
_entry.id   AF-A0A9Y2KYL3-F1
#
_cell.length_a   1.000
_cell.length_b   1.000
_cell.length_c   1.000
_cell.angle_alpha   90.00
_cell.angle_beta   90.00
_cell.angle_gamma   90.00
#
_symmetry.space_group_name_H-M   'P 1'
#
loop_
_entity.id
_entity.type
_entity.pdbx_description
1 polymer ?
#
loop_
_entity_poly.entity_id
_entity_poly.type
_entity_poly.pdbx_seq_one_letter_code
_entity_poly.pdbx_strand_id
1 'polypeptide(L)'
;MRNRTTAAAILLLSTSLGGMAPAQTVPQLGMDAGTQAIGDMTEAQVLSALRSDGRVAMSGAFFETGSAALTANSANVIAKLAGVLKVLPDARLAVVGHTDNTGDFETNRTLSENRAQAVVTALSADSINPDRLVAVGVGSIDPIASNLSTEGKALNRRVTFVLIDEDEAGQATAGPDGSWLRDPLTNCMIWTSGDSVTGEGATWTGSCINGMANGRGSLIYWDAKGFETRYDGDVLNGKADGVGKVWYRNDDGSGFESIEGTFKSGEPIGNVLVLSSNGYSFEGELIAGSDHGIGKLTTPEGWVVDGEIMDGTGVGPLLVYYESDEGEIYFGDAENNQRHGFGTLVSTDDTSYVGEFEEGSPSGSGMLESANGSSFLGKFAGGSPNGAGTAFDPDGTSYQGSFINGKPEGIILVTMPDGSQSVETWNSGSKVE
;
A
#
# COMPACT_ATOMS: atom_id res chain seq x y z
N MET A 1 -26.43 17.67 37.14
CA MET A 1 -27.20 17.16 35.98
C MET A 1 -27.72 18.33 35.16
N ARG A 2 -27.01 18.71 34.09
CA ARG A 2 -27.52 19.33 32.86
C ARG A 2 -26.37 19.42 31.86
N ASN A 3 -26.44 18.57 30.83
CA ASN A 3 -25.53 18.47 29.70
C ASN A 3 -25.44 19.79 28.92
N ARG A 4 -24.22 20.17 28.53
CA ARG A 4 -23.97 21.00 27.35
C ARG A 4 -22.97 20.25 26.47
N THR A 5 -23.51 19.58 25.45
CA THR A 5 -22.76 19.07 24.30
C THR A 5 -22.57 20.22 23.32
N THR A 6 -21.33 20.59 23.05
CA THR A 6 -20.97 21.51 21.96
C THR A 6 -20.58 20.63 20.77
N ALA A 7 -21.46 20.54 19.77
CA ALA A 7 -21.20 19.87 18.51
C ALA A 7 -20.44 20.84 17.58
N ALA A 8 -19.24 20.47 17.15
CA ALA A 8 -18.55 21.12 16.05
C ALA A 8 -19.26 20.74 14.74
N ALA A 9 -19.75 21.75 14.03
CA ALA A 9 -20.45 21.62 12.77
C ALA A 9 -19.45 21.37 11.62
N ILE A 10 -19.42 20.16 11.09
CA ILE A 10 -18.77 19.84 9.82
C ILE A 10 -19.72 20.27 8.69
N LEU A 11 -19.27 21.23 7.88
CA LEU A 11 -20.00 21.78 6.74
C LEU A 11 -19.96 20.78 5.58
N LEU A 12 -20.97 19.89 5.51
CA LEU A 12 -21.19 19.03 4.34
C LEU A 12 -21.74 19.87 3.18
N LEU A 13 -20.91 20.10 2.15
CA LEU A 13 -21.35 20.61 0.87
C LEU A 13 -22.20 19.53 0.18
N SER A 14 -23.52 19.67 0.31
CA SER A 14 -24.50 18.93 -0.47
C SER A 14 -24.47 19.38 -1.93
N THR A 15 -23.95 18.55 -2.83
CA THR A 15 -24.35 18.57 -4.24
C THR A 15 -25.25 17.38 -4.52
N SER A 16 -26.29 17.67 -5.30
CA SER A 16 -27.50 16.88 -5.49
C SER A 16 -27.26 15.45 -5.99
N LEU A 17 -27.86 14.49 -5.28
CA LEU A 17 -28.13 13.13 -5.74
C LEU A 17 -29.06 13.17 -6.97
N GLY A 18 -28.47 13.31 -8.15
CA GLY A 18 -29.11 12.96 -9.42
C GLY A 18 -29.00 11.46 -9.62
N GLY A 19 -30.12 10.76 -9.41
CA GLY A 19 -30.37 9.33 -9.65
C GLY A 19 -29.21 8.47 -10.15
N MET A 20 -28.53 7.79 -9.23
CA MET A 20 -27.80 6.57 -9.57
C MET A 20 -28.81 5.53 -10.06
N ALA A 21 -28.70 5.17 -11.34
CA ALA A 21 -29.37 4.02 -11.90
C ALA A 21 -29.14 2.79 -11.00
N PRO A 22 -30.11 1.87 -10.88
CA PRO A 22 -29.93 0.67 -10.08
C PRO A 22 -28.65 -0.02 -10.55
N ALA A 23 -27.83 -0.46 -9.59
CA ALA A 23 -26.62 -1.25 -9.82
C ALA A 23 -26.92 -2.28 -10.91
N GLN A 24 -26.47 -1.98 -12.12
CA GLN A 24 -26.48 -2.98 -13.16
C GLN A 24 -25.50 -4.02 -12.66
N THR A 25 -26.02 -5.23 -12.47
CA THR A 25 -25.25 -6.44 -12.24
C THR A 25 -24.04 -6.37 -13.15
N VAL A 26 -22.86 -6.17 -12.55
CA VAL A 26 -21.59 -6.24 -13.27
C VAL A 26 -21.62 -7.57 -14.00
N PRO A 27 -21.60 -7.59 -15.35
CA PRO A 27 -21.48 -8.84 -16.08
C PRO A 27 -20.22 -9.51 -15.55
N GLN A 28 -20.34 -10.76 -15.07
CA GLN A 28 -19.16 -11.60 -14.83
C GLN A 28 -18.40 -11.69 -16.16
N LEU A 29 -17.41 -10.81 -16.33
CA LEU A 29 -16.45 -10.90 -17.41
C LEU A 29 -15.64 -12.15 -17.12
N GLY A 30 -15.84 -13.16 -17.96
CA GLY A 30 -15.36 -14.51 -17.77
C GLY A 30 -13.87 -14.55 -17.46
N MET A 31 -13.54 -14.88 -16.22
CA MET A 31 -12.28 -15.52 -15.89
C MET A 31 -12.53 -17.01 -16.06
N ASP A 32 -11.76 -17.64 -16.95
CA ASP A 32 -11.96 -19.02 -17.36
C ASP A 32 -12.28 -19.96 -16.17
N ALA A 33 -13.51 -20.46 -16.15
CA ALA A 33 -13.85 -21.73 -15.52
C ALA A 33 -13.22 -22.93 -16.28
N GLY A 34 -12.27 -22.66 -17.19
CA GLY A 34 -11.71 -23.60 -18.16
C GLY A 34 -10.37 -24.21 -17.80
N THR A 35 -9.63 -23.72 -16.80
CA THR A 35 -8.36 -24.34 -16.41
C THR A 35 -8.64 -25.65 -15.67
N GLN A 36 -8.70 -26.75 -16.43
CA GLN A 36 -8.87 -28.09 -15.86
C GLN A 36 -7.70 -28.40 -14.93
N ALA A 37 -8.01 -28.99 -13.78
CA ALA A 37 -6.98 -29.40 -12.83
C ALA A 37 -6.17 -30.56 -13.41
N ILE A 38 -4.83 -30.46 -13.39
CA ILE A 38 -3.92 -31.49 -13.94
C ILE A 38 -4.21 -32.91 -13.39
N GLY A 39 -4.75 -32.98 -12.16
CA GLY A 39 -5.12 -34.25 -11.52
C GLY A 39 -5.95 -35.17 -12.41
N ASP A 40 -6.89 -34.60 -13.17
CA ASP A 40 -7.85 -35.34 -14.00
C ASP A 40 -7.41 -35.46 -15.47
N MET A 41 -6.32 -34.79 -15.85
CA MET A 41 -5.83 -34.74 -17.23
C MET A 41 -4.83 -35.86 -17.52
N THR A 42 -4.81 -36.36 -18.75
CA THR A 42 -3.71 -37.16 -19.31
C THR A 42 -2.51 -36.27 -19.67
N GLU A 43 -1.31 -36.83 -19.80
CA GLU A 43 -0.13 -36.06 -20.24
C GLU A 43 -0.34 -35.36 -21.59
N ALA A 44 -1.05 -36.00 -22.52
CA ALA A 44 -1.42 -35.40 -23.80
C ALA A 44 -2.35 -34.18 -23.64
N GLN A 45 -3.29 -34.23 -22.68
CA GLN A 45 -4.15 -33.09 -22.37
C GLN A 45 -3.36 -31.97 -21.67
N VAL A 46 -2.42 -32.31 -20.78
CA VAL A 46 -1.54 -31.33 -20.12
C VAL A 46 -0.65 -30.64 -21.15
N LEU A 47 -0.03 -31.40 -22.05
CA LEU A 47 0.75 -30.88 -23.17
C LEU A 47 -0.12 -29.99 -24.08
N SER A 48 -1.34 -30.42 -24.40
CA SER A 48 -2.27 -29.62 -25.17
C SER A 48 -2.58 -28.31 -24.47
N ALA A 49 -2.92 -28.32 -23.18
CA ALA A 49 -3.23 -27.11 -22.42
C ALA A 49 -2.03 -26.16 -22.32
N LEU A 50 -0.82 -26.69 -22.09
CA LEU A 50 0.39 -25.85 -22.09
C LEU A 50 0.62 -25.17 -23.45
N ARG A 51 0.34 -25.86 -24.57
CA ARG A 51 0.53 -25.30 -25.92
C ARG A 51 -0.62 -24.43 -26.41
N SER A 52 -1.86 -24.77 -26.07
CA SER A 52 -3.06 -24.06 -26.54
C SER A 52 -3.46 -22.91 -25.64
N ASP A 53 -3.30 -23.11 -24.33
CA ASP A 53 -3.78 -22.20 -23.30
C ASP A 53 -2.62 -21.51 -22.59
N GLY A 54 -1.36 -21.91 -22.87
CA GLY A 54 -0.14 -21.31 -22.32
C GLY A 54 0.08 -21.59 -20.85
N ARG A 55 -0.89 -22.23 -20.19
CA ARG A 55 -0.86 -22.51 -18.77
C ARG A 55 -1.73 -23.69 -18.40
N VAL A 56 -1.43 -24.28 -17.25
CA VAL A 56 -2.24 -25.33 -16.66
C VAL A 56 -2.13 -25.24 -15.14
N ALA A 57 -3.22 -25.49 -14.41
CA ALA A 57 -3.24 -25.35 -12.95
C ALA A 57 -3.31 -26.68 -12.23
N MET A 58 -2.51 -26.79 -11.19
CA MET A 58 -2.66 -27.78 -10.13
C MET A 58 -3.52 -27.21 -9.02
N SER A 59 -4.76 -27.68 -8.93
CA SER A 59 -5.76 -27.27 -7.91
C SER A 59 -6.21 -28.45 -7.07
N GLY A 60 -6.23 -28.31 -5.74
CA GLY A 60 -6.56 -29.39 -4.80
C GLY A 60 -5.71 -29.37 -3.53
N ALA A 61 -5.88 -30.37 -2.65
CA ALA A 61 -5.14 -30.51 -1.38
C ALA A 61 -3.69 -31.00 -1.59
N PHE A 62 -2.91 -30.25 -2.37
CA PHE A 62 -1.50 -30.53 -2.68
C PHE A 62 -0.53 -29.95 -1.68
N PHE A 63 -1.01 -29.00 -0.88
CA PHE A 63 -0.33 -28.42 0.26
C PHE A 63 -1.29 -28.42 1.43
N GLU A 64 -0.77 -28.68 2.62
CA GLU A 64 -1.52 -28.42 3.85
C GLU A 64 -1.72 -26.90 4.05
N THR A 65 -2.75 -26.52 4.80
CA THR A 65 -3.02 -25.11 5.15
C THR A 65 -1.79 -24.50 5.81
N GLY A 66 -1.33 -23.34 5.32
CA GLY A 66 -0.15 -22.64 5.84
C GLY A 66 1.19 -23.34 5.58
N SER A 67 1.23 -24.38 4.75
CA SER A 67 2.44 -25.15 4.47
C SER A 67 2.84 -25.12 2.99
N ALA A 68 4.14 -25.24 2.74
CA ALA A 68 4.73 -25.50 1.43
C ALA A 68 5.11 -26.97 1.23
N ALA A 69 4.86 -27.84 2.21
CA ALA A 69 5.10 -29.27 2.08
C ALA A 69 4.09 -29.90 1.11
N LEU A 70 4.63 -30.60 0.10
CA LEU A 70 3.84 -31.35 -0.87
C LEU A 70 3.17 -32.56 -0.22
N THR A 71 1.87 -32.74 -0.46
CA THR A 71 1.12 -33.92 -0.01
C THR A 71 1.33 -35.10 -0.96
N ALA A 72 0.97 -36.31 -0.53
CA ALA A 72 1.05 -37.52 -1.38
C ALA A 72 0.22 -37.40 -2.68
N ASN A 73 -0.84 -36.60 -2.68
CA ASN A 73 -1.68 -36.38 -3.86
C ASN A 73 -0.94 -35.63 -4.98
N SER A 74 0.08 -34.83 -4.64
CA SER A 74 0.82 -34.01 -5.61
C SER A 74 1.75 -34.83 -6.50
N ALA A 75 2.18 -36.01 -6.05
CA ALA A 75 3.17 -36.82 -6.74
C ALA A 75 2.73 -37.23 -8.17
N ASN A 76 1.46 -37.56 -8.35
CA ASN A 76 0.92 -37.93 -9.66
C ASN A 76 0.91 -36.73 -10.62
N VAL A 77 0.49 -35.56 -10.13
CA VAL A 77 0.45 -34.32 -10.92
C VAL A 77 1.86 -33.90 -11.34
N ILE A 78 2.82 -33.95 -10.40
CA ILE A 78 4.23 -33.62 -10.65
C ILE A 78 4.83 -34.59 -11.68
N ALA A 79 4.57 -35.89 -11.55
CA ALA A 79 5.06 -36.89 -12.50
C ALA A 79 4.50 -36.69 -13.91
N LYS A 80 3.18 -36.41 -14.04
CA LYS A 80 2.56 -36.09 -15.34
C LYS A 80 3.21 -34.87 -15.99
N LEU A 81 3.42 -33.80 -15.22
CA LEU A 81 4.04 -32.59 -15.73
C LEU A 81 5.50 -32.85 -16.14
N ALA A 82 6.27 -33.56 -15.32
CA ALA A 82 7.65 -33.93 -15.66
C ALA A 82 7.72 -34.80 -16.94
N GLY A 83 6.76 -35.72 -17.13
CA GLY A 83 6.61 -36.47 -18.37
C GLY A 83 6.45 -35.57 -19.59
N VAL A 84 5.58 -34.55 -19.51
CA VAL A 84 5.39 -33.55 -20.56
C VAL A 84 6.66 -32.72 -20.79
N LEU A 85 7.34 -32.27 -19.73
CA LEU A 85 8.57 -31.46 -19.83
C LEU A 85 9.78 -32.24 -20.37
N LYS A 86 9.77 -33.57 -20.29
CA LYS A 86 10.74 -34.45 -20.96
C LYS A 86 10.49 -34.52 -22.48
N VAL A 87 9.23 -34.35 -22.92
CA VAL A 87 8.87 -34.24 -24.34
C VAL A 87 9.17 -32.85 -24.91
N LEU A 88 9.20 -31.83 -24.04
CA LEU A 88 9.54 -30.45 -24.37
C LEU A 88 10.91 -30.06 -23.78
N PRO A 89 12.05 -30.54 -24.31
CA PRO A 89 13.36 -30.38 -23.68
C PRO A 89 13.83 -28.93 -23.55
N ASP A 90 13.35 -28.06 -24.42
CA ASP A 90 13.76 -26.65 -24.50
C ASP A 90 12.78 -25.71 -23.79
N ALA A 91 11.61 -26.22 -23.38
CA ALA A 91 10.58 -25.38 -22.82
C ALA A 91 10.95 -24.81 -21.44
N ARG A 92 10.81 -23.50 -21.25
CA ARG A 92 10.93 -22.85 -19.94
C ARG A 92 9.56 -22.59 -19.35
N LEU A 93 9.41 -22.76 -18.04
CA LEU A 93 8.13 -22.59 -17.34
C LEU A 93 8.28 -21.73 -16.09
N ALA A 94 7.29 -20.88 -15.85
CA ALA A 94 7.05 -20.27 -14.55
C ALA A 94 6.14 -21.18 -13.74
N VAL A 95 6.55 -21.50 -12.52
CA VAL A 95 5.75 -22.21 -11.51
C VAL A 95 5.22 -21.16 -10.56
N VAL A 96 3.95 -20.81 -10.70
CA VAL A 96 3.30 -19.69 -10.00
C VAL A 96 2.47 -20.23 -8.84
N GLY A 97 2.88 -19.97 -7.62
CA GLY A 97 2.10 -20.27 -6.42
C GLY A 97 1.07 -19.20 -6.12
N HIS A 98 -0.10 -19.62 -5.64
CA HIS A 98 -1.20 -18.75 -5.25
C HIS A 98 -1.73 -19.10 -3.86
N THR A 99 -2.30 -18.11 -3.17
CA THR A 99 -3.07 -18.28 -1.93
C THR A 99 -4.47 -17.69 -2.09
N ASP A 100 -5.33 -17.97 -1.11
CA ASP A 100 -6.50 -17.14 -0.89
C ASP A 100 -6.14 -15.85 -0.11
N ASN A 101 -7.13 -15.02 0.18
CA ASN A 101 -6.93 -13.75 0.91
C ASN A 101 -6.87 -13.88 2.43
N THR A 102 -6.70 -15.08 2.99
CA THR A 102 -6.61 -15.26 4.44
C THR A 102 -5.18 -14.98 4.90
N GLY A 103 -5.01 -14.05 5.83
CA GLY A 103 -3.69 -13.58 6.27
C GLY A 103 -3.24 -12.32 5.52
N ASP A 104 -2.10 -11.77 5.92
CA ASP A 104 -1.52 -10.59 5.27
C ASP A 104 -0.90 -10.94 3.91
N PHE A 105 -0.64 -9.91 3.11
CA PHE A 105 -0.13 -10.05 1.75
C PHE A 105 1.26 -10.70 1.71
N GLU A 106 2.20 -10.25 2.55
CA GLU A 106 3.59 -10.73 2.51
C GLU A 106 3.75 -12.17 2.99
N THR A 107 3.01 -12.56 4.03
CA THR A 107 2.91 -13.97 4.46
C THR A 107 2.37 -14.84 3.34
N ASN A 108 1.32 -14.38 2.66
CA ASN A 108 0.71 -15.11 1.55
C ASN A 108 1.65 -15.21 0.33
N ARG A 109 2.34 -14.12 -0.02
CA ARG A 109 3.34 -14.08 -1.08
C ARG A 109 4.47 -15.06 -0.79
N THR A 110 5.07 -14.98 0.39
CA THR A 110 6.16 -15.88 0.83
C THR A 110 5.72 -17.34 0.83
N LEU A 111 4.52 -17.64 1.37
CA LEU A 111 3.97 -19.00 1.37
C LEU A 111 3.79 -19.52 -0.06
N SER A 112 3.24 -18.69 -0.95
CA SER A 112 3.02 -19.06 -2.34
C SER A 112 4.31 -19.31 -3.10
N GLU A 113 5.34 -18.50 -2.87
CA GLU A 113 6.67 -18.66 -3.46
C GLU A 113 7.34 -19.95 -2.97
N ASN A 114 7.27 -20.23 -1.67
CA ASN A 114 7.77 -21.48 -1.10
C ASN A 114 7.06 -22.70 -1.69
N ARG A 115 5.75 -22.62 -1.95
CA ARG A 115 4.98 -23.68 -2.63
C ARG A 115 5.46 -23.90 -4.07
N ALA A 116 5.67 -22.82 -4.81
CA ALA A 116 6.24 -22.89 -6.15
C ALA A 116 7.64 -23.52 -6.12
N GLN A 117 8.50 -23.10 -5.21
CA GLN A 117 9.86 -23.63 -5.06
C GLN A 117 9.87 -25.11 -4.68
N ALA A 118 8.93 -25.55 -3.83
CA ALA A 118 8.76 -26.97 -3.51
C ALA A 118 8.42 -27.81 -4.75
N VAL A 119 7.59 -27.28 -5.65
CA VAL A 119 7.25 -27.93 -6.93
C VAL A 119 8.43 -27.93 -7.89
N VAL A 120 9.17 -26.82 -8.01
CA VAL A 120 10.42 -26.76 -8.80
C VAL A 120 11.43 -27.81 -8.31
N THR A 121 11.58 -27.93 -6.99
CA THR A 121 12.46 -28.92 -6.36
C THR A 121 12.03 -30.35 -6.71
N ALA A 122 10.72 -30.63 -6.67
CA ALA A 122 10.17 -31.94 -7.00
C ALA A 122 10.31 -32.28 -8.50
N LEU A 123 10.08 -31.32 -9.41
CA LEU A 123 10.31 -31.50 -10.84
C LEU A 123 11.79 -31.72 -11.16
N SER A 124 12.68 -31.00 -10.47
CA SER A 124 14.13 -31.18 -10.61
C SER A 124 14.58 -32.56 -10.16
N ALA A 125 13.99 -33.08 -9.07
CA ALA A 125 14.22 -34.45 -8.62
C ALA A 125 13.77 -35.51 -9.64
N ASP A 126 12.81 -35.16 -10.53
CA ASP A 126 12.40 -36.00 -11.67
C ASP A 126 13.15 -35.66 -12.98
N SER A 127 14.39 -35.17 -12.86
CA SER A 127 15.34 -34.92 -13.95
C SER A 127 14.97 -33.80 -14.92
N ILE A 128 14.17 -32.82 -14.49
CA ILE A 128 13.98 -31.56 -15.23
C ILE A 128 15.10 -30.59 -14.85
N ASN A 129 15.72 -29.92 -15.83
CA ASN A 129 16.77 -28.94 -15.55
C ASN A 129 16.16 -27.74 -14.79
N PRO A 130 16.62 -27.40 -13.57
CA PRO A 130 16.11 -26.26 -12.81
C PRO A 130 16.26 -24.91 -13.52
N ASP A 131 17.25 -24.74 -14.41
CA ASP A 131 17.43 -23.50 -15.18
C ASP A 131 16.24 -23.20 -16.14
N ARG A 132 15.42 -24.23 -16.40
CA ARG A 132 14.19 -24.10 -17.20
C ARG A 132 12.97 -23.70 -16.37
N LEU A 133 13.10 -23.59 -15.05
CA LEU A 133 11.97 -23.39 -14.14
C LEU A 133 12.18 -22.13 -13.30
N VAL A 134 11.18 -21.24 -13.30
CA VAL A 134 11.17 -20.04 -12.46
C VAL A 134 10.08 -20.20 -11.40
N ALA A 135 10.46 -20.26 -10.12
CA ALA A 135 9.49 -20.23 -9.04
C ALA A 135 8.99 -18.79 -8.83
N VAL A 136 7.68 -18.63 -8.73
CA VAL A 136 7.03 -17.33 -8.57
C VAL A 136 5.95 -17.44 -7.50
N GLY A 137 5.95 -16.55 -6.52
CA GLY A 137 4.86 -16.42 -5.55
C GLY A 137 4.07 -15.13 -5.73
N VAL A 138 2.78 -15.23 -6.01
CA VAL A 138 1.89 -14.05 -6.17
C VAL A 138 0.91 -13.88 -5.01
N GLY A 139 0.91 -14.77 -4.02
CA GLY A 139 -0.03 -14.71 -2.91
C GLY A 139 -1.48 -14.69 -3.39
N SER A 140 -2.26 -13.73 -2.90
CA SER A 140 -3.70 -13.61 -3.15
C SER A 140 -4.08 -12.69 -4.30
N ILE A 141 -3.09 -12.12 -5.01
CA ILE A 141 -3.32 -11.05 -6.02
C ILE A 141 -3.82 -11.57 -7.36
N ASP A 142 -3.81 -12.89 -7.56
CA ASP A 142 -4.34 -13.54 -8.77
C ASP A 142 -5.52 -14.51 -8.47
N PRO A 143 -6.65 -14.01 -7.94
CA PRO A 143 -7.78 -14.86 -7.64
C PRO A 143 -8.50 -15.26 -8.93
N ILE A 144 -8.79 -16.56 -9.07
CA ILE A 144 -9.65 -17.09 -10.15
C ILE A 144 -11.08 -17.31 -9.69
N ALA A 145 -11.33 -17.15 -8.38
CA ALA A 145 -12.63 -17.29 -7.78
C ALA A 145 -12.80 -16.33 -6.59
N SER A 146 -14.04 -16.21 -6.09
CA SER A 146 -14.35 -15.33 -4.97
C SER A 146 -13.62 -15.74 -3.69
N ASN A 147 -12.81 -14.83 -3.15
CA ASN A 147 -12.19 -14.95 -1.84
C ASN A 147 -13.19 -14.80 -0.67
N LEU A 148 -14.47 -14.52 -0.94
CA LEU A 148 -15.51 -14.44 0.09
C LEU A 148 -16.13 -15.82 0.41
N SER A 149 -16.01 -16.78 -0.50
CA SER A 149 -16.57 -18.13 -0.36
C SER A 149 -15.49 -19.15 -0.01
N THR A 150 -15.83 -20.18 0.77
CA THR A 150 -14.91 -21.27 1.11
C THR A 150 -14.43 -22.00 -0.15
N GLU A 151 -15.34 -22.23 -1.10
CA GLU A 151 -15.09 -22.89 -2.37
C GLU A 151 -14.15 -22.05 -3.24
N GLY A 152 -14.40 -20.75 -3.36
CA GLY A 152 -13.54 -19.87 -4.14
C GLY A 152 -12.16 -19.69 -3.51
N LYS A 153 -12.06 -19.60 -2.18
CA LYS A 153 -10.76 -19.67 -1.49
C LYS A 153 -10.00 -20.96 -1.82
N ALA A 154 -10.69 -22.10 -1.89
CA ALA A 154 -10.07 -23.36 -2.26
C ALA A 154 -9.52 -23.38 -3.70
N LEU A 155 -10.23 -22.77 -4.65
CA LEU A 155 -9.77 -22.61 -6.03
C LEU A 155 -8.58 -21.64 -6.13
N ASN A 156 -8.52 -20.62 -5.28
CA ASN A 156 -7.41 -19.67 -5.25
C ASN A 156 -6.12 -20.26 -4.66
N ARG A 157 -6.21 -21.28 -3.79
CA ARG A 157 -5.06 -22.05 -3.29
C ARG A 157 -4.59 -23.07 -4.34
N ARG A 158 -3.82 -22.60 -5.31
CA ARG A 158 -3.35 -23.41 -6.45
C ARG A 158 -1.88 -23.14 -6.79
N VAL A 159 -1.33 -23.97 -7.67
CA VAL A 159 -0.08 -23.68 -8.39
C VAL A 159 -0.38 -23.71 -9.88
N THR A 160 -0.07 -22.63 -10.59
CA THR A 160 -0.24 -22.51 -12.03
C THR A 160 1.12 -22.67 -12.70
N PHE A 161 1.17 -23.48 -13.75
CA PHE A 161 2.35 -23.61 -14.60
C PHE A 161 2.10 -22.78 -15.85
N VAL A 162 2.99 -21.84 -16.15
CA VAL A 162 2.90 -20.96 -17.31
C VAL A 162 4.09 -21.23 -18.22
N LEU A 163 3.83 -21.49 -19.49
CA LEU A 163 4.85 -21.68 -20.51
C LEU A 163 5.51 -20.34 -20.84
N ILE A 164 6.84 -20.26 -20.67
CA ILE A 164 7.66 -19.06 -20.94
C ILE A 164 8.19 -19.09 -22.39
N ASP A 165 8.61 -20.23 -22.90
CA ASP A 165 9.00 -20.44 -24.29
C ASP A 165 9.09 -21.95 -24.57
N GLU A 166 9.04 -22.38 -25.84
CA GLU A 166 9.36 -23.76 -26.29
C GLU A 166 10.57 -23.81 -27.23
N ASP A 167 11.12 -22.66 -27.63
CA ASP A 167 12.28 -22.54 -28.54
C ASP A 167 13.45 -21.84 -27.82
N GLU A 168 14.70 -22.10 -28.26
CA GLU A 168 15.88 -21.36 -27.77
C GLU A 168 15.69 -19.85 -27.98
N ALA A 169 15.34 -19.16 -26.88
CA ALA A 169 15.07 -17.74 -26.74
C ALA A 169 13.74 -17.27 -27.34
N GLY A 170 12.80 -16.93 -26.45
CA GLY A 170 11.94 -15.76 -26.65
C GLY A 170 12.81 -14.54 -26.91
N GLN A 171 13.20 -14.33 -28.18
CA GLN A 171 14.05 -13.21 -28.56
C GLN A 171 13.23 -11.93 -28.41
N ALA A 172 13.52 -11.17 -27.35
CA ALA A 172 13.24 -9.76 -27.32
C ALA A 172 13.89 -9.13 -28.57
N THR A 173 13.08 -8.59 -29.47
CA THR A 173 13.61 -7.79 -30.57
C THR A 173 13.80 -6.39 -30.01
N ALA A 174 15.05 -6.02 -29.71
CA ALA A 174 15.41 -4.66 -29.32
C ALA A 174 14.89 -3.68 -30.40
N GLY A 175 13.91 -2.86 -30.02
CA GLY A 175 13.43 -1.74 -30.83
C GLY A 175 14.10 -0.45 -30.37
N PRO A 176 14.12 0.60 -31.21
CA PRO A 176 14.76 1.87 -30.88
C PRO A 176 14.12 2.66 -29.71
N ASP A 177 12.97 2.21 -29.16
CA ASP A 177 12.17 2.90 -28.13
C ASP A 177 11.88 2.02 -26.88
N GLY A 178 12.79 1.10 -26.57
CA GLY A 178 12.66 0.11 -25.49
C GLY A 178 12.51 -1.31 -26.00
N SER A 179 12.45 -2.26 -25.07
CA SER A 179 12.40 -3.68 -25.38
C SER A 179 10.96 -4.17 -25.53
N TRP A 180 10.73 -5.04 -26.51
CA TRP A 180 9.43 -5.68 -26.70
C TRP A 180 9.57 -7.17 -26.44
N LEU A 181 8.74 -7.66 -25.54
CA LEU A 181 8.60 -9.07 -25.24
C LEU A 181 7.44 -9.65 -26.04
N ARG A 182 7.56 -10.91 -26.43
CA ARG A 182 6.47 -11.66 -27.03
C ARG A 182 5.83 -12.52 -25.96
N ASP A 183 4.52 -12.39 -25.79
CA ASP A 183 3.76 -13.34 -25.00
C ASP A 183 3.94 -14.73 -25.63
N PRO A 184 4.44 -15.73 -24.89
CA PRO A 184 4.74 -17.06 -25.43
C PRO A 184 3.51 -17.79 -25.95
N LEU A 185 2.34 -17.46 -25.40
CA LEU A 185 1.07 -18.06 -25.76
C LEU A 185 0.49 -17.42 -27.04
N THR A 186 0.28 -16.11 -27.01
CA THR A 186 -0.45 -15.41 -28.07
C THR A 186 0.45 -14.82 -29.14
N ASN A 187 1.77 -14.81 -28.91
CA ASN A 187 2.77 -14.07 -29.69
C ASN A 187 2.50 -12.55 -29.74
N CYS A 188 1.69 -12.02 -28.81
CA CYS A 188 1.45 -10.60 -28.69
C CYS A 188 2.71 -9.87 -28.27
N MET A 189 2.95 -8.73 -28.91
CA MET A 189 3.96 -7.77 -28.47
C MET A 189 3.47 -7.05 -27.21
N ILE A 190 4.28 -7.13 -26.17
CA ILE A 190 4.14 -6.46 -24.88
C ILE A 190 5.35 -5.55 -24.71
N TRP A 191 5.10 -4.31 -24.32
CA TRP A 191 6.17 -3.36 -24.03
C TRP A 191 6.74 -3.60 -22.64
N THR A 192 8.06 -3.47 -22.47
CA THR A 192 8.71 -3.47 -21.15
C THR A 192 9.66 -2.26 -21.02
N SER A 193 9.74 -1.71 -19.82
CA SER A 193 10.64 -0.59 -19.46
C SER A 193 12.03 -1.13 -19.13
N GLY A 194 12.93 -1.25 -20.11
CA GLY A 194 14.31 -1.65 -19.84
C GLY A 194 15.08 -2.18 -21.07
N ASP A 195 16.41 -2.19 -20.96
CA ASP A 195 17.29 -2.94 -21.86
C ASP A 195 17.13 -4.43 -21.54
N SER A 196 16.63 -5.23 -22.50
CA SER A 196 16.37 -6.66 -22.31
C SER A 196 17.55 -7.40 -21.70
N VAL A 197 17.35 -7.94 -20.50
CA VAL A 197 18.31 -8.84 -19.86
C VAL A 197 17.89 -10.29 -20.14
N THR A 198 18.88 -11.18 -20.30
CA THR A 198 18.65 -12.62 -20.38
C THR A 198 17.85 -13.12 -19.17
N GLY A 199 16.71 -13.78 -19.38
CA GLY A 199 15.87 -14.35 -18.31
C GLY A 199 14.53 -13.66 -18.12
N GLU A 200 14.28 -12.52 -18.78
CA GLU A 200 13.01 -11.81 -18.76
C GLU A 200 11.91 -12.54 -19.57
N GLY A 201 10.66 -12.39 -19.12
CA GLY A 201 9.49 -12.83 -19.86
C GLY A 201 8.25 -12.05 -19.46
N ALA A 202 7.24 -12.06 -20.33
CA ALA A 202 5.97 -11.43 -20.06
C ALA A 202 4.81 -12.27 -20.61
N THR A 203 3.65 -12.23 -19.96
CA THR A 203 2.41 -12.79 -20.50
C THR A 203 1.25 -11.80 -20.41
N TRP A 204 0.24 -12.01 -21.27
CA TRP A 204 -0.94 -11.17 -21.39
C TRP A 204 -2.21 -12.02 -21.42
N THR A 205 -3.19 -11.66 -20.59
CA THR A 205 -4.45 -12.42 -20.50
C THR A 205 -5.56 -11.89 -21.41
N GLY A 206 -5.37 -10.73 -22.04
CA GLY A 206 -6.38 -10.09 -22.88
C GLY A 206 -6.25 -10.41 -24.37
N SER A 207 -6.81 -9.54 -25.20
CA SER A 207 -6.85 -9.75 -26.65
C SER A 207 -5.54 -9.35 -27.34
N CYS A 208 -5.25 -9.98 -28.48
CA CYS A 208 -4.19 -9.59 -29.40
C CYS A 208 -4.79 -8.88 -30.62
N ILE A 209 -4.52 -7.59 -30.78
CA ILE A 209 -4.99 -6.83 -31.96
C ILE A 209 -3.76 -6.35 -32.74
N ASN A 210 -3.70 -6.72 -34.01
CA ASN A 210 -2.56 -6.43 -34.90
C ASN A 210 -1.20 -6.88 -34.34
N GLY A 211 -1.19 -8.00 -33.61
CA GLY A 211 0.02 -8.55 -33.00
C GLY A 211 0.49 -7.82 -31.74
N MET A 212 -0.31 -6.92 -31.18
CA MET A 212 -0.02 -6.21 -29.93
C MET A 212 -1.09 -6.52 -28.88
N ALA A 213 -0.69 -6.60 -27.61
CA ALA A 213 -1.63 -6.73 -26.49
C ALA A 213 -2.57 -5.51 -26.45
N ASN A 214 -3.87 -5.75 -26.38
CA ASN A 214 -4.90 -4.73 -26.43
C ASN A 214 -6.15 -5.14 -25.64
N GLY A 215 -6.85 -4.14 -25.09
CA GLY A 215 -8.06 -4.33 -24.30
C GLY A 215 -7.75 -4.52 -22.82
N ARG A 216 -8.74 -4.98 -22.05
CA ARG A 216 -8.61 -5.17 -20.61
C ARG A 216 -8.04 -6.55 -20.27
N GLY A 217 -7.10 -6.60 -19.34
CA GLY A 217 -6.46 -7.85 -18.91
C GLY A 217 -5.34 -7.60 -17.91
N SER A 218 -4.47 -8.61 -17.78
CA SER A 218 -3.33 -8.62 -16.89
C SER A 218 -2.05 -8.80 -17.68
N LEU A 219 -1.12 -7.84 -17.56
CA LEU A 219 0.27 -7.99 -17.97
C LEU A 219 1.07 -8.50 -16.77
N ILE A 220 1.85 -9.54 -16.95
CA ILE A 220 2.69 -10.10 -15.89
C ILE A 220 4.10 -10.20 -16.45
N TYR A 221 5.06 -9.65 -15.73
CA TYR A 221 6.48 -9.61 -16.04
C TYR A 221 7.26 -10.36 -14.96
N TRP A 222 8.31 -11.05 -15.39
CA TRP A 222 9.26 -11.71 -14.50
C TRP A 222 10.67 -11.61 -15.09
N ASP A 223 11.65 -11.72 -14.21
CA ASP A 223 13.06 -11.70 -14.53
C ASP A 223 13.79 -12.89 -13.86
N ALA A 224 15.13 -12.87 -13.88
CA ALA A 224 15.95 -13.89 -13.24
C ALA A 224 15.77 -13.97 -11.71
N LYS A 225 15.21 -12.93 -11.07
CA LYS A 225 14.92 -12.89 -9.63
C LYS A 225 13.47 -13.34 -9.31
N GLY A 226 12.68 -13.71 -10.32
CA GLY A 226 11.30 -14.16 -10.17
C GLY A 226 10.28 -13.11 -10.63
N PHE A 227 9.11 -13.06 -10.00
CA PHE A 227 8.07 -12.09 -10.36
C PHE A 227 8.54 -10.67 -10.13
N GLU A 228 8.33 -9.83 -11.13
CA GLU A 228 8.82 -8.46 -11.17
C GLU A 228 7.64 -7.49 -11.09
N THR A 229 6.74 -7.54 -12.08
CA THR A 229 5.66 -6.57 -12.21
C THR A 229 4.37 -7.25 -12.67
N ARG A 230 3.23 -6.79 -12.16
CA ARG A 230 1.90 -7.10 -12.71
C ARG A 230 1.15 -5.81 -12.94
N TYR A 231 0.51 -5.66 -14.08
CA TYR A 231 -0.48 -4.61 -14.32
C TYR A 231 -1.84 -5.25 -14.64
N ASP A 232 -2.86 -4.89 -13.88
CA ASP A 232 -4.26 -5.22 -14.17
C ASP A 232 -4.99 -3.97 -14.62
N GLY A 233 -5.45 -3.95 -15.87
CA GLY A 233 -6.15 -2.77 -16.38
C GLY A 233 -6.34 -2.76 -17.89
N ASP A 234 -6.55 -1.57 -18.40
CA ASP A 234 -6.70 -1.31 -19.83
C ASP A 234 -5.31 -1.22 -20.50
N VAL A 235 -5.15 -1.93 -21.60
CA VAL A 235 -3.91 -1.97 -22.38
C VAL A 235 -4.19 -1.55 -23.82
N LEU A 236 -3.31 -0.70 -24.35
CA LEU A 236 -3.35 -0.24 -25.73
C LEU A 236 -1.96 -0.40 -26.36
N ASN A 237 -1.89 -1.11 -27.48
CA ASN A 237 -0.65 -1.34 -28.23
C ASN A 237 0.50 -1.86 -27.35
N GLY A 238 0.21 -2.80 -26.45
CA GLY A 238 1.18 -3.44 -25.57
C GLY A 238 1.61 -2.64 -24.34
N LYS A 239 0.99 -1.48 -24.07
CA LYS A 239 1.29 -0.63 -22.91
C LYS A 239 0.05 -0.45 -22.02
N ALA A 240 0.26 -0.29 -20.72
CA ALA A 240 -0.78 0.19 -19.81
C ALA A 240 -1.32 1.55 -20.30
N ASP A 241 -2.63 1.63 -20.56
CA ASP A 241 -3.30 2.82 -21.10
C ASP A 241 -4.78 2.79 -20.72
N GLY A 242 -5.15 3.59 -19.72
CA GLY A 242 -6.47 3.61 -19.09
C GLY A 242 -6.40 3.27 -17.60
N VAL A 243 -7.52 2.84 -17.02
CA VAL A 243 -7.59 2.61 -15.57
C VAL A 243 -7.00 1.26 -15.23
N GLY A 244 -6.14 1.21 -14.21
CA GLY A 244 -5.58 -0.04 -13.74
C GLY A 244 -4.83 0.07 -12.43
N LYS A 245 -4.21 -1.06 -12.07
CA LYS A 245 -3.34 -1.19 -10.91
C LYS A 245 -2.09 -1.94 -11.30
N VAL A 246 -0.94 -1.37 -10.99
CA VAL A 246 0.36 -2.03 -11.12
C VAL A 246 0.87 -2.46 -9.75
N TRP A 247 1.49 -3.62 -9.67
CA TRP A 247 2.35 -4.06 -8.58
C TRP A 247 3.75 -4.25 -9.12
N TYR A 248 4.77 -3.75 -8.45
CA TYR A 248 6.16 -3.94 -8.84
C TYR A 248 7.00 -4.31 -7.63
N ARG A 249 8.01 -5.14 -7.86
CA ARG A 249 8.96 -5.61 -6.85
C ARG A 249 9.93 -4.49 -6.50
N ASN A 250 10.22 -4.32 -5.21
CA ASN A 250 11.24 -3.37 -4.77
C ASN A 250 12.64 -3.83 -5.16
N ASP A 251 13.50 -2.90 -5.57
CA ASP A 251 14.87 -3.20 -5.99
C ASP A 251 15.72 -3.81 -4.87
N ASP A 252 15.46 -3.42 -3.62
CA ASP A 252 16.10 -3.94 -2.42
C ASP A 252 15.55 -5.31 -1.96
N GLY A 253 14.51 -5.82 -2.63
CA GLY A 253 13.84 -7.08 -2.28
C GLY A 253 12.95 -7.01 -1.04
N SER A 254 12.63 -5.80 -0.53
CA SER A 254 11.80 -5.61 0.67
C SER A 254 10.32 -5.97 0.50
N GLY A 255 9.87 -6.26 -0.72
CA GLY A 255 8.49 -6.66 -1.01
C GLY A 255 8.01 -6.08 -2.33
N PHE A 256 6.72 -5.76 -2.38
CA PHE A 256 6.06 -5.17 -3.55
C PHE A 256 5.34 -3.89 -3.18
N GLU A 257 5.40 -2.92 -4.08
CA GLU A 257 4.60 -1.71 -4.03
C GLU A 257 3.49 -1.80 -5.07
N SER A 258 2.39 -1.06 -4.87
CA SER A 258 1.32 -0.98 -5.86
C SER A 258 0.89 0.45 -6.12
N ILE A 259 0.61 0.77 -7.38
CA ILE A 259 0.05 2.05 -7.82
C ILE A 259 -1.27 1.77 -8.53
N GLU A 260 -2.35 2.38 -8.07
CA GLU A 260 -3.68 2.30 -8.64
C GLU A 260 -4.10 3.68 -9.17
N GLY A 261 -4.55 3.74 -10.42
CA GLY A 261 -4.87 5.02 -11.06
C GLY A 261 -5.13 4.90 -12.55
N THR A 262 -4.98 6.04 -13.24
CA THR A 262 -5.05 6.10 -14.70
C THR A 262 -3.63 6.07 -15.27
N PHE A 263 -3.42 5.32 -16.35
CA PHE A 263 -2.14 5.16 -17.01
C PHE A 263 -2.22 5.70 -18.44
N LYS A 264 -1.10 6.23 -18.94
CA LYS A 264 -0.94 6.62 -20.33
C LYS A 264 0.42 6.17 -20.84
N SER A 265 0.43 5.32 -21.86
CA SER A 265 1.65 4.80 -22.47
C SER A 265 2.62 4.15 -21.47
N GLY A 266 2.09 3.47 -20.44
CA GLY A 266 2.88 2.82 -19.38
C GLY A 266 3.02 3.65 -18.10
N GLU A 267 2.84 4.97 -18.17
CA GLU A 267 3.10 5.88 -17.05
C GLU A 267 1.82 6.21 -16.28
N PRO A 268 1.83 6.23 -14.93
CA PRO A 268 0.71 6.74 -14.15
C PRO A 268 0.50 8.25 -14.42
N ILE A 269 -0.76 8.67 -14.51
CA ILE A 269 -1.16 10.07 -14.72
C ILE A 269 -2.28 10.48 -13.77
N GLY A 270 -2.25 11.76 -13.37
CA GLY A 270 -3.24 12.33 -12.47
C GLY A 270 -3.11 11.78 -11.04
N ASN A 271 -4.24 11.69 -10.34
CA ASN A 271 -4.28 11.21 -8.97
C ASN A 271 -4.17 9.68 -8.94
N VAL A 272 -3.30 9.18 -8.07
CA VAL A 272 -3.07 7.75 -7.85
C VAL A 272 -3.17 7.41 -6.36
N LEU A 273 -3.42 6.14 -6.09
CA LEU A 273 -3.23 5.53 -4.78
C LEU A 273 -1.99 4.63 -4.84
N VAL A 274 -0.99 4.93 -4.04
CA VAL A 274 0.21 4.11 -3.84
C VAL A 274 0.10 3.38 -2.51
N LEU A 275 0.42 2.09 -2.49
CA LEU A 275 0.56 1.29 -1.27
C LEU A 275 1.95 0.70 -1.25
N SER A 276 2.73 0.98 -0.20
CA SER A 276 4.07 0.44 -0.04
C SER A 276 4.10 -0.83 0.81
N SER A 277 5.11 -1.67 0.57
CA SER A 277 5.32 -2.94 1.29
C SER A 277 5.53 -2.74 2.79
N ASN A 278 6.02 -1.58 3.20
CA ASN A 278 6.23 -1.18 4.59
C ASN A 278 4.96 -0.63 5.28
N GLY A 279 3.82 -0.60 4.58
CA GLY A 279 2.52 -0.20 5.14
C GLY A 279 2.14 1.27 4.94
N TYR A 280 2.99 2.08 4.30
CA TYR A 280 2.65 3.45 3.94
C TYR A 280 1.63 3.48 2.79
N SER A 281 0.75 4.48 2.78
CA SER A 281 -0.11 4.77 1.63
C SER A 281 0.00 6.23 1.19
N PHE A 282 -0.05 6.49 -0.11
CA PHE A 282 -0.05 7.84 -0.66
C PHE A 282 -1.24 8.01 -1.60
N GLU A 283 -1.99 9.10 -1.42
CA GLU A 283 -3.06 9.52 -2.33
C GLU A 283 -2.75 10.92 -2.86
N GLY A 284 -2.49 11.03 -4.17
CA GLY A 284 -2.12 12.31 -4.78
C GLY A 284 -1.59 12.21 -6.19
N GLU A 285 -1.04 13.30 -6.70
CA GLU A 285 -0.41 13.35 -8.02
C GLU A 285 1.09 13.09 -7.91
N LEU A 286 1.59 12.13 -8.69
CA LEU A 286 3.03 11.89 -8.82
C LEU A 286 3.67 12.97 -9.71
N ILE A 287 4.87 13.38 -9.35
CA ILE A 287 5.69 14.28 -10.17
C ILE A 287 6.36 13.44 -11.26
N ALA A 288 6.12 13.80 -12.52
CA ALA A 288 6.60 13.04 -13.68
C ALA A 288 8.12 12.74 -13.61
N GLY A 289 8.48 11.45 -13.65
CA GLY A 289 9.86 10.98 -13.60
C GLY A 289 10.48 10.90 -12.19
N SER A 290 9.65 10.92 -11.13
CA SER A 290 10.11 10.83 -9.74
C SER A 290 9.17 9.98 -8.90
N ASP A 291 9.74 9.36 -7.87
CA ASP A 291 9.14 8.70 -6.70
C ASP A 291 8.57 9.69 -5.65
N HIS A 292 8.22 10.90 -6.07
CA HIS A 292 7.74 11.99 -5.22
C HIS A 292 6.42 12.55 -5.76
N GLY A 293 5.58 13.12 -4.90
CA GLY A 293 4.24 13.58 -5.28
C GLY A 293 3.66 14.63 -4.34
N ILE A 294 2.57 15.27 -4.78
CA ILE A 294 1.77 16.17 -3.92
C ILE A 294 0.49 15.45 -3.53
N GLY A 295 0.26 15.33 -2.24
CA GLY A 295 -0.93 14.64 -1.71
C GLY A 295 -0.80 14.22 -0.26
N LYS A 296 -1.54 13.18 0.09
CA LYS A 296 -1.67 12.66 1.45
C LYS A 296 -0.87 11.39 1.63
N LEU A 297 0.14 11.43 2.47
CA LEU A 297 0.85 10.26 2.96
C LEU A 297 0.21 9.79 4.27
N THR A 298 -0.18 8.52 4.35
CA THR A 298 -0.59 7.86 5.58
C THR A 298 0.49 6.88 6.02
N THR A 299 0.97 7.00 7.25
CA THR A 299 1.97 6.07 7.82
C THR A 299 1.30 4.77 8.30
N PRO A 300 2.04 3.68 8.54
CA PRO A 300 1.50 2.45 9.12
C PRO A 300 0.83 2.65 10.48
N GLU A 301 1.26 3.66 11.23
CA GLU A 301 0.72 4.10 12.52
C GLU A 301 -0.53 4.99 12.38
N GLY A 302 -0.97 5.29 11.15
CA GLY A 302 -2.18 6.06 10.87
C GLY A 302 -2.00 7.58 10.84
N TRP A 303 -0.76 8.08 10.90
CA TRP A 303 -0.51 9.52 10.76
C TRP A 303 -0.75 9.95 9.32
N VAL A 304 -1.46 11.06 9.13
CA VAL A 304 -1.75 11.63 7.82
C VAL A 304 -0.95 12.91 7.65
N VAL A 305 -0.12 12.97 6.62
CA VAL A 305 0.68 14.13 6.22
C VAL A 305 0.18 14.59 4.85
N ASP A 306 -0.34 15.81 4.76
CA ASP A 306 -0.81 16.43 3.51
C ASP A 306 0.19 17.49 3.07
N GLY A 307 0.76 17.34 1.86
CA GLY A 307 1.77 18.24 1.33
C GLY A 307 2.57 17.67 0.16
N GLU A 308 3.77 18.21 -0.04
CA GLU A 308 4.77 17.68 -0.98
C GLU A 308 5.53 16.53 -0.30
N ILE A 309 5.55 15.35 -0.90
CA ILE A 309 6.11 14.12 -0.35
C ILE A 309 7.28 13.67 -1.23
N MET A 310 8.44 13.51 -0.61
CA MET A 310 9.71 13.13 -1.23
C MET A 310 10.35 11.98 -0.44
N ASP A 311 10.63 10.84 -1.09
CA ASP A 311 11.22 9.64 -0.46
C ASP A 311 10.45 9.18 0.79
N GLY A 312 9.12 9.18 0.74
CA GLY A 312 8.28 8.84 1.87
C GLY A 312 8.32 9.85 3.04
N THR A 313 8.92 11.03 2.82
CA THR A 313 9.05 12.11 3.81
C THR A 313 8.35 13.36 3.30
N GLY A 314 7.56 14.01 4.15
CA GLY A 314 7.00 15.32 3.79
C GLY A 314 8.11 16.38 3.70
N VAL A 315 8.09 17.20 2.66
CA VAL A 315 8.99 18.34 2.47
C VAL A 315 8.20 19.65 2.36
N GLY A 316 8.79 20.74 2.82
CA GLY A 316 8.14 22.05 2.81
C GLY A 316 7.07 22.20 3.90
N PRO A 317 6.08 23.09 3.70
CA PRO A 317 4.99 23.26 4.65
C PRO A 317 4.04 22.05 4.60
N LEU A 318 3.89 21.36 5.73
CA LEU A 318 3.08 20.14 5.85
C LEU A 318 1.92 20.38 6.80
N LEU A 319 0.75 19.85 6.46
CA LEU A 319 -0.36 19.71 7.41
C LEU A 319 -0.38 18.27 7.92
N VAL A 320 -0.21 18.09 9.24
CA VAL A 320 -0.23 16.78 9.87
C VAL A 320 -1.49 16.61 10.71
N TYR A 321 -2.11 15.45 10.56
CA TYR A 321 -3.16 14.93 11.43
C TYR A 321 -2.70 13.58 11.99
N TYR A 322 -2.74 13.42 13.31
CA TYR A 322 -2.64 12.08 13.90
C TYR A 322 -3.52 11.98 15.14
N GLU A 323 -4.02 10.77 15.38
CA GLU A 323 -4.58 10.32 16.65
C GLU A 323 -3.65 9.21 17.15
N SER A 324 -3.02 9.38 18.30
CA SER A 324 -2.14 8.36 18.86
C SER A 324 -2.95 7.17 19.36
N ASP A 325 -2.31 6.01 19.52
CA ASP A 325 -2.93 4.83 20.16
C ASP A 325 -3.45 5.12 21.58
N GLU A 326 -2.88 6.13 22.24
CA GLU A 326 -3.30 6.58 23.57
C GLU A 326 -4.47 7.58 23.52
N GLY A 327 -4.83 8.11 22.34
CA GLY A 327 -5.93 9.04 22.10
C GLY A 327 -5.53 10.53 22.02
N GLU A 328 -4.23 10.85 21.88
CA GLU A 328 -3.76 12.22 21.66
C GLU A 328 -4.04 12.64 20.22
N ILE A 329 -4.67 13.80 20.00
CA ILE A 329 -5.00 14.31 18.67
C ILE A 329 -4.16 15.55 18.38
N TYR A 330 -3.49 15.57 17.24
CA TYR A 330 -2.78 16.74 16.73
C TYR A 330 -3.29 17.17 15.36
N PHE A 331 -3.36 18.48 15.15
CA PHE A 331 -3.64 19.11 13.87
C PHE A 331 -2.79 20.38 13.73
N GLY A 332 -1.87 20.44 12.77
CA GLY A 332 -1.04 21.63 12.58
C GLY A 332 0.12 21.45 11.63
N ASP A 333 0.99 22.45 11.62
CA ASP A 333 2.21 22.45 10.80
C ASP A 333 3.23 21.42 11.33
N ALA A 334 4.04 20.87 10.44
CA ALA A 334 5.17 20.03 10.82
C ALA A 334 6.41 20.36 10.00
N GLU A 335 7.56 20.16 10.62
CA GLU A 335 8.87 20.25 9.98
C GLU A 335 9.76 19.13 10.51
N ASN A 336 10.52 18.46 9.63
CA ASN A 336 11.43 17.36 9.98
C ASN A 336 10.77 16.25 10.84
N ASN A 337 9.54 15.85 10.49
CA ASN A 337 8.74 14.87 11.21
C ASN A 337 8.44 15.22 12.68
N GLN A 338 8.41 16.50 13.04
CA GLN A 338 8.04 17.00 14.36
C GLN A 338 6.99 18.12 14.27
N ARG A 339 6.18 18.29 15.33
CA ARG A 339 5.26 19.44 15.45
C ARG A 339 6.07 20.72 15.37
N HIS A 340 5.70 21.61 14.46
CA HIS A 340 6.36 22.90 14.23
C HIS A 340 5.29 23.94 13.88
N GLY A 341 5.63 25.22 13.80
CA GLY A 341 4.70 26.25 13.33
C GLY A 341 3.44 26.34 14.17
N PHE A 342 2.28 26.61 13.58
CA PHE A 342 1.03 26.69 14.33
C PHE A 342 0.28 25.35 14.35
N GLY A 343 -0.24 24.98 15.52
CA GLY A 343 -1.03 23.76 15.66
C GLY A 343 -1.99 23.73 16.84
N THR A 344 -2.80 22.68 16.88
CA THR A 344 -3.69 22.30 17.97
C THR A 344 -3.33 20.90 18.44
N LEU A 345 -3.18 20.73 19.74
CA LEU A 345 -2.94 19.46 20.41
C LEU A 345 -4.04 19.24 21.44
N VAL A 346 -4.65 18.05 21.43
CA VAL A 346 -5.57 17.58 22.47
C VAL A 346 -4.98 16.31 23.07
N SER A 347 -4.55 16.42 24.32
CA SER A 347 -3.99 15.33 25.11
C SER A 347 -5.07 14.37 25.61
N THR A 348 -4.64 13.19 26.03
CA THR A 348 -5.52 12.11 26.52
C THR A 348 -6.21 12.41 27.84
N ASP A 349 -5.72 13.41 28.57
CA ASP A 349 -6.30 13.91 29.81
C ASP A 349 -7.31 15.04 29.57
N ASP A 350 -7.76 15.28 28.33
CA ASP A 350 -8.60 16.41 27.90
C ASP A 350 -7.90 17.80 28.02
N THR A 351 -6.58 17.84 28.25
CA THR A 351 -5.81 19.10 28.13
C THR A 351 -5.66 19.46 26.65
N SER A 352 -5.89 20.72 26.30
CA SER A 352 -5.72 21.22 24.93
C SER A 352 -4.73 22.39 24.86
N TYR A 353 -3.95 22.43 23.79
CA TYR A 353 -3.05 23.54 23.46
C TYR A 353 -3.31 24.01 22.03
N VAL A 354 -3.42 25.31 21.84
CA VAL A 354 -3.50 25.96 20.52
C VAL A 354 -2.44 27.05 20.46
N GLY A 355 -1.47 26.94 19.55
CA GLY A 355 -0.38 27.91 19.47
C GLY A 355 0.80 27.44 18.63
N GLU A 356 1.93 28.09 18.86
CA GLU A 356 3.19 27.81 18.16
C GLU A 356 3.90 26.56 18.73
N PHE A 357 4.54 25.79 17.87
CA PHE A 357 5.38 24.64 18.19
C PHE A 357 6.79 24.82 17.64
N GLU A 358 7.78 24.38 18.39
CA GLU A 358 9.18 24.32 17.98
C GLU A 358 9.78 23.01 18.51
N GLU A 359 10.43 22.24 17.62
CA GLU A 359 11.01 20.92 17.93
C GLU A 359 10.05 20.01 18.72
N GLY A 360 8.77 19.96 18.30
CA GLY A 360 7.75 19.11 18.91
C GLY A 360 7.09 19.66 20.17
N SER A 361 7.55 20.79 20.72
CA SER A 361 7.07 21.35 22.00
C SER A 361 6.33 22.67 21.82
N PRO A 362 5.29 22.97 22.64
CA PRO A 362 4.72 24.30 22.74
C PRO A 362 5.80 25.38 22.93
N SER A 363 5.79 26.36 22.04
CA SER A 363 6.74 27.48 21.93
C SER A 363 5.98 28.77 21.64
N GLY A 364 6.69 29.90 21.55
CA GLY A 364 6.12 31.16 21.06
C GLY A 364 4.87 31.60 21.84
N SER A 365 3.83 32.01 21.13
CA SER A 365 2.53 32.37 21.69
C SER A 365 1.53 31.22 21.60
N GLY A 366 0.76 31.01 22.66
CA GLY A 366 -0.30 29.99 22.66
C GLY A 366 -1.30 30.12 23.80
N MET A 367 -2.29 29.23 23.77
CA MET A 367 -3.30 29.03 24.79
C MET A 367 -3.29 27.57 25.22
N LEU A 368 -3.21 27.33 26.53
CA LEU A 368 -3.33 26.02 27.15
C LEU A 368 -4.62 26.00 27.98
N GLU A 369 -5.45 24.98 27.81
CA GLU A 369 -6.62 24.72 28.64
C GLU A 369 -6.47 23.32 29.25
N SER A 370 -6.44 23.26 30.58
CA SER A 370 -6.34 22.00 31.32
C SER A 370 -7.72 21.40 31.56
N ALA A 371 -7.78 20.08 31.72
CA ALA A 371 -9.00 19.31 32.00
C ALA A 371 -9.85 19.82 33.18
N ASN A 372 -9.20 20.44 34.17
CA ASN A 372 -9.83 21.01 35.35
C ASN A 372 -10.48 22.38 35.12
N GLY A 373 -10.39 22.94 33.91
CA GLY A 373 -10.87 24.27 33.53
C GLY A 373 -9.89 25.42 33.79
N SER A 374 -8.69 25.14 34.31
CA SER A 374 -7.61 26.13 34.36
C SER A 374 -7.14 26.44 32.95
N SER A 375 -6.77 27.68 32.68
CA SER A 375 -6.19 28.04 31.37
C SER A 375 -5.04 29.03 31.48
N PHE A 376 -4.19 29.06 30.47
CA PHE A 376 -3.10 30.02 30.34
C PHE A 376 -3.06 30.56 28.92
N LEU A 377 -2.98 31.88 28.79
CA LEU A 377 -2.76 32.59 27.52
C LEU A 377 -1.47 33.39 27.62
N GLY A 378 -0.48 33.10 26.79
CA GLY A 378 0.79 33.82 26.86
C GLY A 378 1.93 33.17 26.10
N LYS A 379 3.14 33.42 26.60
CA LYS A 379 4.38 32.88 26.03
C LYS A 379 4.72 31.50 26.58
N PHE A 380 5.22 30.64 25.70
CA PHE A 380 5.68 29.29 25.99
C PHE A 380 7.13 29.12 25.56
N ALA A 381 7.88 28.31 26.31
CA ALA A 381 9.19 27.83 25.93
C ALA A 381 9.42 26.44 26.54
N GLY A 382 9.91 25.49 25.75
CA GLY A 382 10.15 24.11 26.20
C GLY A 382 8.89 23.43 26.73
N GLY A 383 7.73 23.71 26.13
CA GLY A 383 6.45 23.10 26.49
C GLY A 383 5.75 23.70 27.71
N SER A 384 6.33 24.71 28.37
CA SER A 384 5.76 25.31 29.58
C SER A 384 5.51 26.81 29.42
N PRO A 385 4.53 27.40 30.15
CA PRO A 385 4.40 28.84 30.25
C PRO A 385 5.71 29.50 30.71
N ASN A 386 6.25 30.38 29.88
CA ASN A 386 7.55 31.02 30.12
C ASN A 386 7.58 32.40 29.46
N GLY A 387 7.64 33.46 30.26
CA GLY A 387 7.50 34.85 29.84
C GLY A 387 6.14 35.45 30.22
N ALA A 388 5.72 36.47 29.48
CA ALA A 388 4.49 37.20 29.79
C ALA A 388 3.23 36.38 29.47
N GLY A 389 2.23 36.44 30.35
CA GLY A 389 0.93 35.80 30.11
C GLY A 389 -0.11 36.10 31.20
N THR A 390 -1.25 35.44 31.06
CA THR A 390 -2.34 35.43 32.02
C THR A 390 -2.76 34.00 32.29
N ALA A 391 -2.68 33.57 33.56
CA ALA A 391 -3.27 32.33 34.02
C ALA A 391 -4.68 32.58 34.56
N PHE A 392 -5.59 31.64 34.37
CA PHE A 392 -6.96 31.65 34.89
C PHE A 392 -7.19 30.38 35.70
N ASP A 393 -7.60 30.56 36.95
CA ASP A 393 -8.09 29.48 37.78
C ASP A 393 -9.55 29.13 37.42
N PRO A 394 -10.02 27.89 37.70
CA PRO A 394 -11.38 27.47 37.38
C PRO A 394 -12.46 28.28 38.13
N ASP A 395 -12.09 28.96 39.21
CA ASP A 395 -12.97 29.83 39.97
C ASP A 395 -13.16 31.22 39.34
N GLY A 396 -12.41 31.56 38.29
CA GLY A 396 -12.42 32.83 37.58
C GLY A 396 -11.36 33.82 38.04
N THR A 397 -10.50 33.48 39.00
CA THR A 397 -9.35 34.29 39.40
C THR A 397 -8.32 34.30 38.28
N SER A 398 -7.78 35.48 37.94
CA SER A 398 -6.74 35.60 36.91
C SER A 398 -5.45 36.22 37.46
N TYR A 399 -4.30 35.70 37.01
CA TYR A 399 -2.96 36.14 37.38
C TYR A 399 -2.24 36.61 36.12
N GLN A 400 -2.04 37.91 35.98
CA GLN A 400 -1.36 38.51 34.84
C GLN A 400 0.05 38.96 35.24
N GLY A 401 1.07 38.50 34.51
CA GLY A 401 2.46 38.84 34.80
C GLY A 401 3.46 37.97 34.07
N SER A 402 4.65 37.81 34.66
CA SER A 402 5.70 36.94 34.14
C SER A 402 5.63 35.56 34.75
N PHE A 403 5.94 34.54 33.95
CA PHE A 403 5.95 33.14 34.35
C PHE A 403 7.30 32.51 34.02
N ILE A 404 7.78 31.61 34.88
CA ILE A 404 8.95 30.77 34.63
C ILE A 404 8.55 29.32 34.89
N ASN A 405 8.61 28.46 33.87
CA ASN A 405 8.24 27.04 33.95
C ASN A 405 6.86 26.83 34.58
N GLY A 406 5.85 27.57 34.12
CA GLY A 406 4.47 27.48 34.59
C GLY A 406 4.16 28.26 35.87
N LYS A 407 5.16 28.84 36.54
CA LYS A 407 4.99 29.46 37.86
C LYS A 407 5.03 30.99 37.77
N PRO A 408 4.08 31.71 38.42
CA PRO A 408 4.14 33.16 38.54
C PRO A 408 5.46 33.63 39.19
N GLU A 409 6.06 34.65 38.61
CA GLU A 409 7.34 35.24 39.04
C GLU A 409 7.30 36.77 38.98
N GLY A 410 7.80 37.43 40.02
CA GLY A 410 7.88 38.88 40.10
C GLY A 410 6.54 39.54 40.42
N ILE A 411 6.26 40.67 39.77
CA ILE A 411 5.04 41.45 40.01
C ILE A 411 3.88 40.85 39.21
N ILE A 412 2.82 40.46 39.92
CA ILE A 412 1.62 39.84 39.36
C ILE A 412 0.40 40.71 39.69
N LEU A 413 -0.42 40.99 38.68
CA LEU A 413 -1.76 41.56 38.85
C LEU A 413 -2.75 40.40 39.04
N VAL A 414 -3.30 40.28 40.24
CA VAL A 414 -4.37 39.32 40.54
C VAL A 414 -5.71 40.02 40.37
N THR A 415 -6.61 39.44 39.58
CA THR A 415 -8.00 39.89 39.45
C THR A 415 -8.92 38.78 39.93
N MET A 416 -9.70 39.05 40.98
CA MET A 416 -10.68 38.13 41.54
C MET A 416 -11.93 38.05 40.64
N PRO A 417 -12.80 37.03 40.80
CA PRO A 417 -14.02 36.89 40.00
C PRO A 417 -15.01 38.07 40.12
N ASP A 418 -14.97 38.83 41.21
CA ASP A 418 -15.77 40.03 41.42
C ASP A 418 -15.19 41.29 40.74
N GLY A 419 -14.05 41.15 40.07
CA GLY A 419 -13.32 42.24 39.40
C GLY A 419 -12.39 43.03 40.30
N SER A 420 -12.29 42.72 41.59
CA SER A 420 -11.31 43.35 42.48
C SER A 420 -9.88 42.97 42.09
N GLN A 421 -8.95 43.93 42.20
CA GLN A 421 -7.57 43.78 41.75
C GLN A 421 -6.57 44.04 42.88
N SER A 422 -5.50 43.24 42.92
CA SER A 422 -4.34 43.44 43.78
C SER A 422 -3.04 43.26 42.99
N VAL A 423 -1.99 43.97 43.40
CA VAL A 423 -0.63 43.78 42.88
C VAL A 423 0.16 43.02 43.94
N GLU A 424 0.72 41.88 43.55
CA GLU A 424 1.40 40.95 44.45
C GLU A 424 2.80 40.61 43.95
N THR A 425 3.72 40.33 44.87
CA THR A 425 5.07 39.84 44.52
C THR A 425 5.10 38.33 44.68
N TRP A 426 5.51 37.60 43.65
CA TRP A 426 5.59 36.14 43.62
C TRP A 426 7.03 35.70 43.36
N ASN A 427 7.45 34.62 43.99
CA ASN A 427 8.72 33.95 43.74
C ASN A 427 8.47 32.45 43.61
N SER A 428 8.82 31.89 42.46
CA SER A 428 8.70 30.46 42.17
C SER A 428 7.30 29.92 42.43
N GLY A 429 6.27 30.69 42.08
CA GLY A 429 4.86 30.32 42.25
C GLY A 429 4.32 30.43 43.66
N SER A 430 5.02 31.12 44.57
CA SER A 430 4.52 31.45 45.91
C SER A 430 4.50 32.96 46.12
N LYS A 431 3.41 33.48 46.66
CA LYS A 431 3.31 34.88 47.10
C LYS A 431 4.34 35.16 48.20
N VAL A 432 5.06 36.26 48.04
CA VAL A 432 6.03 36.80 49.00
C VAL A 432 5.39 38.00 49.68
N GLU A 433 5.44 38.04 51.02
CA GLU A 433 4.95 39.16 51.84
C GLU A 433 5.83 40.41 51.73
#